data_AF-A0A2M7SP80-F1
#
_entry.id   AF-A0A2M7SP80-F1
#
_cell.length_a   1.000
_cell.length_b   1.000
_cell.length_c   1.000
_cell.angle_alpha   90.00
_cell.angle_beta   90.00
_cell.angle_gamma   90.00
#
_symmetry.space_group_name_H-M   'P 1'
#
loop_
_entity.id
_entity.type
_entity.pdbx_description
1 polymer ?
#
loop_
_entity_poly.entity_id
_entity_poly.type
_entity_poly.pdbx_seq_one_letter_code
_entity_poly.pdbx_strand_id
1 'polypeptide(L)'
;MFKLFKPRQDQFLKLINDQASLTLKGTELLQEYMKSPDPETVTQITATEKEADEVRRILIEELNRTFITPIDREDIFALSRTIDDVLDYAYST
;
A
#
# COMPACT_ATOMS: atom_id res chain seq x y z
N MET A 1 29.79 0.46 -23.44
CA MET A 1 28.46 0.94 -23.88
C MET A 1 27.64 1.22 -22.63
N PHE A 2 27.51 2.51 -22.27
CA PHE A 2 26.92 2.95 -21.01
C PHE A 2 25.39 2.74 -21.01
N LYS A 3 24.90 1.71 -20.28
CA LYS A 3 23.49 1.62 -19.86
C LYS A 3 23.26 2.47 -18.59
N LEU A 4 23.71 3.75 -18.59
CA LEU A 4 23.70 4.58 -17.38
C LEU A 4 22.34 5.25 -17.08
N PHE A 5 21.40 5.21 -18.03
CA PHE A 5 20.13 5.96 -17.92
C PHE A 5 18.94 5.12 -18.37
N LYS A 6 18.72 3.96 -17.75
CA LYS A 6 17.35 3.45 -17.69
C LYS A 6 16.70 4.17 -16.51
N PRO A 7 15.61 4.95 -16.69
CA PRO A 7 14.84 5.39 -15.55
C PRO A 7 14.37 4.11 -14.87
N ARG A 8 14.97 3.76 -13.73
CA ARG A 8 14.38 2.76 -12.85
C ARG A 8 13.01 3.35 -12.52
N GLN A 9 11.94 2.61 -12.79
CA GLN A 9 10.66 2.92 -12.16
C GLN A 9 10.98 3.08 -10.67
N ASP A 10 10.64 4.26 -10.14
CA ASP A 10 11.00 4.56 -8.77
C ASP A 10 10.28 3.55 -7.87
N GLN A 11 11.07 2.73 -7.18
CA GLN A 11 10.56 1.64 -6.36
C GLN A 11 9.60 2.17 -5.29
N PHE A 12 9.83 3.40 -4.78
CA PHE A 12 8.92 4.04 -3.83
C PHE A 12 7.57 4.34 -4.46
N LEU A 13 7.55 4.93 -5.66
CA LEU A 13 6.30 5.22 -6.37
C LEU A 13 5.52 3.94 -6.70
N LYS A 14 6.23 2.87 -7.08
CA LYS A 14 5.60 1.57 -7.30
C LYS A 14 4.97 1.03 -6.01
N LEU A 15 5.71 1.02 -4.90
CA LEU A 15 5.22 0.50 -3.62
C LEU A 15 4.03 1.31 -3.09
N ILE A 16 4.05 2.64 -3.22
CA ILE A 16 2.91 3.50 -2.87
C ILE A 16 1.69 3.15 -3.73
N ASN A 17 1.87 2.98 -5.05
CA ASN A 17 0.78 2.64 -5.95
C ASN A 17 0.21 1.23 -5.68
N ASP A 18 1.07 0.27 -5.33
CA ASP A 18 0.66 -1.08 -4.94
C ASP A 18 -0.15 -1.03 -3.63
N GLN A 19 0.33 -0.29 -2.61
CA GLN A 19 -0.39 -0.07 -1.34
C GLN A 19 -1.77 0.59 -1.57
N ALA A 20 -1.82 1.63 -2.41
CA ALA A 20 -3.07 2.32 -2.75
C ALA A 20 -4.06 1.41 -3.50
N SER A 21 -3.55 0.56 -4.40
CA SER A 21 -4.40 -0.38 -5.15
C SER A 21 -5.01 -1.45 -4.24
N LEU A 22 -4.23 -1.96 -3.27
CA LEU A 22 -4.72 -2.89 -2.26
C LEU A 22 -5.73 -2.23 -1.32
N THR A 23 -5.48 -0.97 -0.93
CA THR A 23 -6.43 -0.19 -0.13
C THR A 23 -7.76 -0.02 -0.85
N LEU A 24 -7.74 0.35 -2.14
CA LEU A 24 -8.94 0.44 -2.97
C LEU A 24 -9.70 -0.90 -2.99
N LYS A 25 -9.01 -2.00 -3.29
CA LYS A 25 -9.60 -3.35 -3.27
C LYS A 25 -10.24 -3.68 -1.92
N GLY A 26 -9.56 -3.36 -0.80
CA GLY A 26 -10.11 -3.56 0.55
C GLY A 26 -11.40 -2.78 0.78
N THR A 27 -11.45 -1.52 0.35
CA THR A 27 -12.66 -0.69 0.45
C THR A 27 -13.80 -1.16 -0.45
N GLU A 28 -13.51 -1.69 -1.64
CA GLU A 28 -14.49 -2.29 -2.54
C GLU A 28 -15.09 -3.58 -1.96
N LEU A 29 -14.25 -4.42 -1.35
CA LEU A 29 -14.70 -5.62 -0.64
C LEU A 29 -15.56 -5.29 0.58
N LEU A 30 -15.21 -4.25 1.34
CA LEU A 30 -16.06 -3.75 2.42
C LEU A 30 -17.43 -3.29 1.87
N GLN A 31 -17.44 -2.55 0.75
CA GLN A 31 -18.69 -2.13 0.12
C GLN A 31 -19.55 -3.34 -0.30
N GLU A 32 -18.93 -4.41 -0.81
CA GLU A 32 -19.62 -5.66 -1.14
C GLU A 32 -20.19 -6.33 0.11
N TYR A 33 -19.39 -6.45 1.17
CA TYR A 33 -19.83 -6.99 2.46
C TYR A 33 -21.03 -6.23 3.04
N MET A 34 -21.04 -4.89 2.95
CA MET A 34 -22.18 -4.08 3.41
C MET A 34 -23.47 -4.34 2.61
N LYS A 35 -23.36 -4.73 1.32
CA LYS A 35 -24.52 -5.07 0.49
C LYS A 35 -25.02 -6.48 0.77
N SER A 36 -24.10 -7.42 0.97
CA SER A 36 -24.40 -8.84 1.20
C SER A 36 -23.35 -9.44 2.13
N PRO A 37 -23.61 -9.48 3.45
CA PRO A 37 -22.66 -10.01 4.41
C PRO A 37 -22.36 -11.49 4.14
N ASP A 38 -21.09 -11.80 3.87
CA ASP A 38 -20.59 -13.15 3.55
C ASP A 38 -19.24 -13.40 4.25
N PRO A 39 -19.06 -14.51 5.00
CA PRO A 39 -17.78 -14.85 5.63
C PRO A 39 -16.59 -14.94 4.66
N GLU A 40 -16.83 -15.29 3.40
CA GLU A 40 -15.76 -15.33 2.40
C GLU A 40 -15.24 -13.92 2.10
N THR A 41 -16.13 -12.93 1.96
CA THR A 41 -15.73 -11.52 1.77
C THR A 41 -14.90 -11.03 2.95
N VAL A 42 -15.24 -11.39 4.19
CA VAL A 42 -14.43 -11.05 5.38
C VAL A 42 -13.02 -11.65 5.29
N THR A 43 -12.92 -12.89 4.83
CA THR A 43 -11.63 -13.57 4.62
C THR A 43 -10.80 -12.84 3.57
N GLN A 44 -11.43 -12.37 2.49
CA GLN A 44 -10.76 -11.59 1.44
C GLN A 44 -10.32 -10.20 1.89
N ILE A 45 -11.14 -9.51 2.71
CA ILE A 45 -10.77 -8.22 3.33
C ILE A 45 -9.53 -8.44 4.21
N THR A 46 -9.57 -9.44 5.09
CA THR A 46 -8.45 -9.78 6.00
C THR A 46 -7.17 -10.13 5.23
N ALA A 47 -7.28 -10.85 4.12
CA ALA A 47 -6.12 -11.17 3.28
C ALA A 47 -5.56 -9.92 2.59
N THR A 48 -6.43 -9.03 2.12
CA THR A 48 -6.04 -7.79 1.43
C THR A 48 -5.38 -6.79 2.38
N GLU A 49 -5.86 -6.68 3.62
CA GLU A 49 -5.23 -5.88 4.68
C GLU A 49 -3.80 -6.35 4.94
N LYS A 50 -3.59 -7.65 5.21
CA LYS A 50 -2.24 -8.21 5.41
C LYS A 50 -1.30 -7.99 4.23
N GLU A 51 -1.82 -8.06 3.00
CA GLU A 51 -1.03 -7.81 1.80
C GLU A 51 -0.59 -6.33 1.72
N ALA A 52 -1.48 -5.39 2.02
CA ALA A 52 -1.18 -3.97 2.05
C ALA A 52 -0.17 -3.62 3.15
N ASP A 53 -0.33 -4.24 4.32
CA ASP A 53 0.56 -4.10 5.47
C ASP A 53 1.99 -4.57 5.14
N GLU A 54 2.12 -5.68 4.40
CA GLU A 54 3.40 -6.18 3.93
C GLU A 54 4.04 -5.24 2.89
N VAL A 55 3.25 -4.69 1.96
CA VAL A 55 3.74 -3.68 1.00
C VAL A 55 4.25 -2.44 1.74
N ARG A 56 3.52 -1.97 2.75
CA ARG A 56 3.94 -0.86 3.60
C ARG A 56 5.22 -1.21 4.36
N ARG A 57 5.33 -2.40 4.95
CA ARG A 57 6.55 -2.86 5.64
C ARG A 57 7.77 -2.79 4.71
N ILE A 58 7.61 -3.26 3.47
CA ILE A 58 8.68 -3.20 2.45
C ILE A 58 9.04 -1.75 2.13
N LEU A 59 8.06 -0.85 1.96
CA LEU A 59 8.31 0.58 1.73
C LEU A 59 9.13 1.20 2.87
N ILE A 60 8.77 0.93 4.12
CA ILE A 60 9.50 1.44 5.29
C ILE A 60 10.92 0.87 5.34
N GLU A 61 11.11 -0.41 5.00
CA GLU A 61 12.43 -1.04 4.92
C GLU A 61 13.30 -0.37 3.83
N GLU A 62 12.73 -0.08 2.66
CA GLU A 62 13.42 0.63 1.57
C GLU A 62 13.79 2.06 1.96
N LEU A 63 12.90 2.78 2.65
CA LEU A 63 13.17 4.14 3.15
C LEU A 63 14.33 4.15 4.15
N ASN A 64 14.47 3.11 4.96
CA ASN A 64 15.54 2.99 5.95
C ASN A 64 16.89 2.60 5.33
N ARG A 65 16.88 1.92 4.17
CA ARG A 65 18.10 1.45 3.49
C ARG A 65 18.58 2.38 2.38
N THR A 66 17.77 3.37 1.99
CA THR A 66 18.05 4.28 0.88
C THR A 66 18.53 5.65 1.37
N PHE A 67 19.66 6.10 0.83
CA PHE A 67 20.22 7.41 1.16
C PHE A 67 19.60 8.57 0.36
N ILE A 68 19.20 8.33 -0.90
CA ILE A 68 18.60 9.33 -1.79
C ILE A 68 17.22 8.85 -2.21
N THR A 69 16.18 9.59 -1.85
CA THR A 69 14.79 9.33 -2.23
C THR A 69 14.35 10.27 -3.36
N PRO A 70 13.31 9.91 -4.14
CA PRO A 70 12.81 10.75 -5.24
C PRO A 70 12.17 12.07 -4.81
N ILE A 71 11.57 12.07 -3.62
CA ILE A 71 10.95 13.21 -2.95
C ILE A 71 11.37 13.16 -1.47
N ASP A 72 10.88 14.10 -0.67
CA ASP A 72 11.16 14.08 0.77
C ASP A 72 10.71 12.76 1.41
N ARG A 73 11.55 12.19 2.26
CA ARG A 73 11.29 10.89 2.89
C ARG A 73 10.14 10.95 3.89
N GLU A 74 9.98 12.10 4.55
CA GLU A 74 8.89 12.34 5.50
C GLU A 74 7.55 12.39 4.74
N ASP A 75 7.53 12.96 3.54
CA ASP A 75 6.36 12.96 2.66
C ASP A 75 5.97 11.55 2.21
N ILE A 76 6.95 10.71 1.81
CA ILE A 76 6.69 9.30 1.46
C ILE A 76 6.10 8.55 2.65
N PHE A 77 6.71 8.72 3.83
CA PHE A 77 6.26 8.07 5.05
C PHE A 77 4.83 8.51 5.44
N ALA A 78 4.58 9.82 5.43
CA ALA A 78 3.29 10.40 5.77
C ALA A 78 2.19 9.98 4.79
N LEU A 79 2.49 9.94 3.49
CA LEU A 79 1.57 9.46 2.46
C LEU A 79 1.23 7.97 2.68
N SER A 80 2.24 7.13 2.87
CA SER A 80 2.01 5.69 3.12
C SER A 80 1.19 5.45 4.36
N ARG A 81 1.44 6.18 5.46
CA ARG A 81 0.62 6.13 6.67
C ARG A 81 -0.82 6.56 6.42
N THR A 82 -1.03 7.63 5.67
CA THR A 82 -2.39 8.12 5.38
C THR A 82 -3.18 7.10 4.55
N ILE A 83 -2.53 6.38 3.63
CA ILE A 83 -3.14 5.29 2.87
C ILE A 83 -3.50 4.12 3.80
N ASP A 84 -2.59 3.75 4.70
CA ASP A 84 -2.76 2.70 5.72
C ASP A 84 -4.00 2.96 6.59
N ASP A 85 -4.11 4.18 7.12
CA ASP A 85 -5.20 4.58 8.02
C ASP A 85 -6.58 4.39 7.36
N VAL A 86 -6.69 4.51 6.03
CA VAL A 86 -7.94 4.24 5.29
C VAL A 86 -8.30 2.77 5.30
N LEU A 87 -7.32 1.89 5.04
CA LEU A 87 -7.55 0.44 5.02
C LEU A 87 -7.81 -0.09 6.43
N ASP A 88 -7.09 0.39 7.43
CA ASP A 88 -7.31 0.06 8.84
C ASP A 88 -8.72 0.42 9.30
N TYR A 89 -9.21 1.60 8.90
CA TYR A 89 -10.57 2.01 9.20
C TYR A 89 -11.60 1.11 8.50
N ALA A 90 -11.34 0.75 7.23
CA ALA A 90 -12.20 -0.16 6.49
C ALA A 90 -12.21 -1.58 7.08
N TYR A 91 -11.09 -2.05 7.63
CA TYR A 91 -10.95 -3.37 8.24
C TYR A 91 -11.59 -3.45 9.64
N SER A 92 -11.52 -2.36 10.42
CA SER A 92 -11.99 -2.32 11.82
C SER A 92 -13.45 -1.90 12.01
N THR A 93 -14.10 -1.39 10.95
CA THR A 93 -15.53 -1.01 10.96
C THR A 93 -16.45 -2.24 10.85
#